data_AF-A0AAV5U5J7-F1
#
_entry.id   AF-A0AAV5U5J7-F1
#
_cell.length_a   1.000
_cell.length_b   1.000
_cell.length_c   1.000
_cell.angle_alpha   90.00
_cell.angle_beta   90.00
_cell.angle_gamma   90.00
#
_symmetry.space_group_name_H-M   'P 1'
#
loop_
_entity.id
_entity.type
_entity.pdbx_description
1 polymer ?
#
loop_
_entity_poly.entity_id
_entity_poly.type
_entity_poly.pdbx_seq_one_letter_code
_entity_poly.pdbx_strand_id
1 'polypeptide(L)'
;SNRKRCLEDDAGEPNEHTTSKLTSNEDHLSKLPDDCIRDILERIDHADLDEAATLSRRLSDLSDSSRSKAQPAEAERLEIEQVPPGLFYLLVAYAGRKFCFDISYDGGIDPKLCRLRNLNSNTRTGNSRPTSGNANKSLTLLHRFKFRSCVFRNIIINDNMLEFIDKVISTSFVTSFAIVRGFYDVQLEQRER
;
A
#
# COMPACT_ATOMS: atom_id res chain seq x y z
N SER A 1 18.69 -81.64 -0.53
CA SER A 1 17.44 -80.92 -0.26
C SER A 1 17.69 -79.42 -0.42
N ASN A 2 17.51 -78.80 -1.58
CA ASN A 2 16.25 -78.41 -2.26
C ASN A 2 15.29 -77.54 -1.42
N ARG A 3 15.30 -76.22 -1.70
CA ARG A 3 14.16 -75.27 -1.90
C ARG A 3 14.71 -73.83 -1.80
N LYS A 4 14.97 -73.08 -2.88
CA LYS A 4 14.04 -72.37 -3.80
C LYS A 4 12.91 -71.60 -3.07
N ARG A 5 12.99 -70.26 -3.09
CA ARG A 5 11.90 -69.25 -3.17
C ARG A 5 12.58 -67.87 -3.18
N CYS A 6 12.64 -67.12 -4.29
CA CYS A 6 11.62 -66.43 -5.10
C CYS A 6 11.73 -64.92 -4.84
N LEU A 7 12.22 -64.21 -5.87
CA LEU A 7 12.13 -62.77 -6.03
C LEU A 7 10.66 -62.34 -6.00
N GLU A 8 10.39 -61.20 -5.36
CA GLU A 8 9.28 -60.32 -5.74
C GLU A 8 9.90 -58.96 -6.06
N ASP A 9 9.98 -58.69 -7.36
CA ASP A 9 10.31 -57.40 -7.94
C ASP A 9 9.07 -56.51 -7.81
N ASP A 10 9.06 -55.60 -6.84
CA ASP A 10 8.01 -54.59 -6.71
C ASP A 10 8.32 -53.44 -7.67
N ALA A 11 7.70 -53.50 -8.84
CA ALA A 11 7.77 -52.48 -9.87
C ALA A 11 7.03 -51.23 -9.40
N GLY A 12 7.76 -50.34 -8.72
CA GLY A 12 7.29 -48.98 -8.47
C GLY A 12 7.04 -48.25 -9.78
N GLU A 13 5.76 -48.03 -10.10
CA GLU A 13 5.35 -47.21 -11.23
C GLU A 13 5.96 -45.80 -11.11
N PRO A 14 6.60 -45.28 -12.17
CA PRO A 14 7.01 -43.88 -12.20
C PRO A 14 5.73 -43.04 -12.32
N ASN A 15 5.31 -42.48 -11.19
CA ASN A 15 4.23 -41.50 -11.15
C ASN A 15 4.72 -40.26 -11.93
N GLU A 16 4.42 -40.23 -13.22
CA GLU A 16 4.56 -39.06 -14.10
C GLU A 16 3.62 -37.98 -13.57
N HIS A 17 4.07 -37.26 -12.54
CA HIS A 17 3.58 -35.94 -12.27
C HIS A 17 3.95 -35.09 -13.48
N THR A 18 2.99 -35.03 -14.41
CA THR A 18 2.92 -34.11 -15.51
C THR A 18 2.93 -32.71 -14.90
N THR A 19 4.11 -32.19 -14.60
CA THR A 19 4.32 -30.77 -14.38
C THR A 19 4.01 -30.13 -15.71
N SER A 20 2.74 -29.75 -15.91
CA SER A 20 2.27 -29.06 -17.09
C SER A 20 3.16 -27.84 -17.24
N LYS A 21 4.06 -27.93 -18.21
CA LYS A 21 4.94 -26.84 -18.62
C LYS A 21 3.99 -25.75 -19.10
N LEU A 22 3.73 -24.74 -18.28
CA LEU A 22 2.96 -23.56 -18.66
C LEU A 22 3.76 -22.83 -19.74
N THR A 23 3.59 -23.25 -21.00
CA THR A 23 4.25 -22.67 -22.17
C THR A 23 3.30 -21.84 -23.02
N SER A 24 2.15 -21.42 -22.51
CA SER A 24 1.31 -20.47 -23.22
C SER A 24 1.69 -19.05 -22.82
N ASN A 25 2.63 -18.46 -23.58
CA ASN A 25 2.75 -17.00 -23.71
C ASN A 25 1.54 -16.42 -24.46
N GLU A 26 0.34 -16.91 -24.15
CA GLU A 26 -0.88 -16.52 -24.81
C GLU A 26 -1.49 -15.35 -24.03
N ASP A 27 -1.73 -14.26 -24.75
CA ASP A 27 -2.38 -13.10 -24.17
C ASP A 27 -3.89 -13.36 -24.08
N HIS A 28 -4.32 -13.80 -22.90
CA HIS A 28 -5.72 -14.06 -22.60
C HIS A 28 -6.50 -12.77 -22.32
N LEU A 29 -5.82 -11.70 -21.88
CA LEU A 29 -6.48 -10.43 -21.53
C LEU A 29 -6.93 -9.67 -22.77
N SER A 30 -6.14 -9.67 -23.85
CA SER A 30 -6.55 -8.95 -25.07
C SER A 30 -7.81 -9.49 -25.73
N LYS A 31 -8.15 -10.77 -25.49
CA LYS A 31 -9.36 -11.42 -26.03
C LYS A 31 -10.63 -11.07 -25.26
N LEU A 32 -10.52 -10.54 -24.05
CA LEU A 32 -11.67 -10.19 -23.24
C LEU A 32 -12.24 -8.84 -23.67
N PRO A 33 -13.58 -8.66 -23.61
CA PRO A 33 -14.22 -7.35 -23.70
C PRO A 33 -13.77 -6.38 -22.59
N ASP A 34 -13.82 -5.07 -22.86
CA ASP A 34 -13.35 -4.03 -21.93
C ASP A 34 -14.08 -4.02 -20.57
N ASP A 35 -15.37 -4.34 -20.56
CA ASP A 35 -16.19 -4.44 -19.36
C ASP A 35 -15.76 -5.63 -18.48
N CYS A 36 -15.44 -6.77 -19.09
CA CYS A 36 -14.89 -7.94 -18.38
C CYS A 36 -13.52 -7.65 -17.79
N ILE A 37 -12.64 -6.97 -18.55
CA ILE A 37 -11.32 -6.56 -18.03
C ILE A 37 -11.50 -5.58 -16.87
N ARG A 38 -12.40 -4.60 -17.01
CA ARG A 38 -12.69 -3.65 -15.95
C ARG A 38 -13.18 -4.34 -14.67
N ASP A 39 -14.06 -5.32 -14.77
CA ASP A 39 -14.53 -6.11 -13.62
C ASP A 39 -13.40 -6.89 -12.92
N ILE A 40 -12.37 -7.33 -13.67
CA ILE A 40 -11.16 -7.92 -13.09
C ILE A 40 -10.30 -6.85 -12.41
N LEU A 41 -10.06 -5.73 -13.09
CA LEU A 41 -9.24 -4.62 -12.61
C LEU A 41 -9.82 -3.93 -11.36
N GLU A 42 -11.14 -3.89 -11.22
CA GLU A 42 -11.83 -3.36 -10.03
C GLU A 42 -11.65 -4.26 -8.79
N ARG A 43 -11.28 -5.54 -8.96
CA ARG A 43 -11.09 -6.51 -7.85
C ARG A 43 -9.66 -6.65 -7.37
N ILE A 44 -8.69 -6.19 -8.14
CA ILE A 44 -7.26 -6.23 -7.76
C ILE A 44 -6.87 -4.97 -6.99
N ASP A 45 -5.73 -5.03 -6.31
CA ASP A 45 -5.25 -3.88 -5.54
C ASP A 45 -4.60 -2.81 -6.45
N HIS A 46 -4.34 -1.64 -5.86
CA HIS A 46 -3.73 -0.55 -6.60
C HIS A 46 -2.29 -0.80 -7.07
N ALA A 47 -1.55 -1.71 -6.43
CA ALA A 47 -0.19 -2.04 -6.85
C ALA A 47 -0.23 -2.90 -8.10
N ASP A 48 -1.08 -3.91 -8.13
CA ASP A 48 -1.31 -4.77 -9.29
C ASP A 48 -1.86 -3.95 -10.49
N LEU A 49 -2.72 -2.95 -10.23
CA LEU A 49 -3.17 -2.02 -11.27
C LEU A 49 -2.05 -1.20 -11.88
N ASP A 50 -1.13 -0.70 -11.06
CA ASP A 50 0.00 0.08 -11.56
C ASP A 50 0.93 -0.81 -12.40
N GLU A 51 1.11 -2.08 -12.05
CA GLU A 51 1.85 -3.05 -12.86
C GLU A 51 1.11 -3.35 -14.18
N ALA A 52 -0.20 -3.63 -14.12
CA ALA A 52 -1.04 -3.91 -15.29
C ALA A 52 -1.04 -2.74 -16.29
N ALA A 53 -1.05 -1.51 -15.80
CA ALA A 53 -0.98 -0.30 -16.63
C ALA A 53 0.31 -0.21 -17.47
N THR A 54 1.40 -0.85 -17.04
CA THR A 54 2.66 -0.87 -17.81
C THR A 54 2.65 -1.87 -18.96
N LEU A 55 1.71 -2.82 -18.99
CA LEU A 55 1.71 -3.92 -19.96
C LEU A 55 1.19 -3.49 -21.34
N SER A 56 0.19 -2.60 -21.39
CA SER A 56 -0.33 -2.06 -22.65
C SER A 56 -1.07 -0.74 -22.46
N ARG A 57 -1.20 0.05 -23.54
CA ARG A 57 -1.98 1.30 -23.51
C ARG A 57 -3.45 1.08 -23.14
N ARG A 58 -4.06 0.00 -23.66
CA ARG A 58 -5.44 -0.38 -23.33
C ARG A 58 -5.59 -0.66 -21.83
N LEU A 59 -4.66 -1.40 -21.24
CA LEU A 59 -4.67 -1.67 -19.80
C LEU A 59 -4.38 -0.42 -18.97
N SER A 60 -3.54 0.52 -19.45
CA SER A 60 -3.36 1.81 -18.80
C SER A 60 -4.67 2.58 -18.70
N ASP A 61 -5.39 2.74 -19.82
CA ASP A 61 -6.65 3.48 -19.87
C ASP A 61 -7.72 2.83 -18.98
N LEU A 62 -7.82 1.50 -19.03
CA LEU A 62 -8.77 0.75 -18.21
C LEU A 62 -8.40 0.78 -16.72
N SER A 63 -7.11 0.70 -16.38
CA SER A 63 -6.63 0.77 -14.99
C SER A 63 -6.91 2.14 -14.37
N ASP A 64 -6.71 3.23 -15.12
CA ASP A 64 -7.04 4.57 -14.67
C ASP A 64 -8.55 4.72 -14.41
N SER A 65 -9.40 4.15 -15.28
CA SER A 65 -10.86 4.17 -15.08
C SER A 65 -11.34 3.31 -13.90
N SER A 66 -10.61 2.25 -13.58
CA SER A 66 -10.96 1.30 -12.51
C SER A 66 -10.41 1.74 -11.15
N ARG A 67 -9.43 2.67 -11.14
CA ARG A 67 -8.69 3.07 -9.93
C ARG A 67 -9.58 3.60 -8.81
N SER A 68 -10.68 4.29 -9.12
CA SER A 68 -11.62 4.80 -8.10
C SER A 68 -12.42 3.71 -7.38
N LYS A 69 -12.47 2.51 -7.94
CA LYS A 69 -13.21 1.35 -7.41
C LYS A 69 -12.31 0.20 -6.97
N ALA A 70 -11.02 0.28 -7.28
CA ALA A 70 -10.03 -0.70 -6.87
C ALA A 70 -10.05 -0.88 -5.35
N GLN A 71 -9.78 -2.10 -4.89
CA GLN A 71 -9.79 -2.37 -3.47
C GLN A 71 -8.55 -1.78 -2.80
N PRO A 72 -8.70 -1.00 -1.70
CA PRO A 72 -7.57 -0.60 -0.90
C PRO A 72 -6.95 -1.83 -0.24
N ALA A 73 -5.62 -1.92 -0.28
CA ALA A 73 -4.85 -2.96 0.34
C ALA A 73 -4.94 -2.88 1.87
N GLU A 74 -5.06 -4.01 2.56
CA GLU A 74 -5.06 -4.02 4.03
C GLU A 74 -3.65 -3.81 4.59
N ALA A 75 -3.40 -2.64 5.18
CA ALA A 75 -2.19 -2.33 5.90
C ALA A 75 -2.34 -2.63 7.40
N GLU A 76 -1.28 -3.17 8.00
CA GLU A 76 -1.26 -3.57 9.41
C GLU A 76 -1.31 -2.34 10.33
N ARG A 77 -0.53 -1.31 9.98
CA ARG A 77 -0.31 -0.17 10.85
C ARG A 77 0.14 1.08 10.09
N LEU A 78 -0.47 2.20 10.46
CA LEU A 78 0.03 3.54 10.18
C LEU A 78 0.64 4.11 11.46
N GLU A 79 1.89 4.56 11.42
CA GLU A 79 2.46 5.39 12.48
C GLU A 79 2.68 6.81 11.96
N ILE A 80 2.32 7.81 12.77
CA ILE A 80 2.47 9.23 12.44
C ILE A 80 3.33 9.86 13.51
N GLU A 81 4.47 10.40 13.09
CA GLU A 81 5.40 11.10 13.97
C GLU A 81 5.63 12.52 13.51
N GLN A 82 5.56 13.48 14.43
CA GLN A 82 5.98 14.86 14.18
C GLN A 82 7.40 15.02 14.71
N VAL A 83 8.33 15.50 13.87
CA VAL A 83 9.74 15.65 14.29
C VAL A 83 10.05 17.13 14.53
N PRO A 84 10.08 18.01 13.51
CA PRO A 84 9.89 19.44 13.73
C PRO A 84 8.44 19.86 13.47
N PRO A 85 7.99 21.02 14.00
CA PRO A 85 6.71 21.62 13.63
C PRO A 85 6.56 21.73 12.11
N GLY A 86 5.41 21.26 11.61
CA GLY A 86 5.07 21.29 10.19
C GLY A 86 5.70 20.20 9.31
N LEU A 87 6.43 19.24 9.87
CA LEU A 87 6.90 18.06 9.15
C LEU A 87 6.46 16.77 9.88
N PHE A 88 5.82 15.89 9.11
CA PHE A 88 5.24 14.64 9.55
C PHE A 88 5.92 13.48 8.85
N TYR A 89 6.27 12.46 9.62
CA TYR A 89 6.76 11.18 9.14
C TYR A 89 5.64 10.16 9.28
N LEU A 90 5.21 9.61 8.15
CA LEU A 90 4.21 8.56 8.11
C LEU A 90 4.92 7.25 7.79
N LEU A 91 4.76 6.27 8.67
CA LEU A 91 5.27 4.92 8.48
C LEU A 91 4.11 3.98 8.23
N VAL A 92 4.08 3.35 7.06
CA VAL A 92 3.08 2.36 6.68
C VAL A 92 3.71 0.97 6.71
N ALA A 93 3.14 0.07 7.50
CA ALA A 93 3.49 -1.35 7.48
C ALA A 93 2.47 -2.15 6.67
N TYR A 94 2.91 -2.79 5.60
CA TYR A 94 2.08 -3.55 4.66
C TYR A 94 2.83 -4.78 4.15
N ALA A 95 2.24 -5.99 4.28
CA ALA A 95 2.79 -7.25 3.77
C ALA A 95 4.27 -7.48 4.15
N GLY A 96 4.62 -7.21 5.42
CA GLY A 96 6.00 -7.30 5.92
C GLY A 96 6.96 -6.20 5.41
N ARG A 97 6.49 -5.28 4.55
CA ARG A 97 7.22 -4.11 4.05
C ARG A 97 6.87 -2.86 4.86
N LYS A 98 7.83 -1.94 4.96
CA LYS A 98 7.67 -0.64 5.60
C LYS A 98 7.96 0.48 4.62
N PHE A 99 6.98 1.37 4.45
CA PHE A 99 7.10 2.57 3.64
C PHE A 99 7.12 3.79 4.55
N CYS A 100 8.00 4.74 4.26
CA CYS A 100 8.13 5.97 5.01
C CYS A 100 7.87 7.16 4.08
N PHE A 101 6.92 8.00 4.45
CA PHE A 101 6.51 9.21 3.75
C PHE A 101 6.87 10.41 4.62
N ASP A 102 7.69 11.31 4.09
CA ASP A 102 8.02 12.57 4.72
C ASP A 102 7.05 13.61 4.13
N ILE A 103 6.18 14.21 4.94
CA ILE A 103 5.10 15.11 4.52
C ILE A 103 5.25 16.44 5.24
N SER A 104 5.32 17.56 4.53
CA SER A 104 5.23 18.89 5.15
C SER A 104 3.80 19.42 5.11
N TYR A 105 3.37 20.02 6.22
CA TYR A 105 2.09 20.70 6.33
C TYR A 105 2.21 21.89 7.27
N ASP A 106 1.99 23.08 6.73
CA ASP A 106 2.15 24.37 7.39
C ASP A 106 0.81 24.99 7.83
N GLY A 107 -0.29 24.23 7.79
CA GLY A 107 -1.65 24.76 7.99
C GLY A 107 -2.27 25.36 6.72
N GLY A 108 -1.61 25.16 5.56
CA GLY A 108 -2.16 25.53 4.25
C GLY A 108 -3.20 24.55 3.71
N ILE A 109 -3.53 24.69 2.43
CA ILE A 109 -4.63 23.94 1.81
C ILE A 109 -4.32 22.44 1.74
N ASP A 110 -3.11 22.04 1.34
CA ASP A 110 -2.79 20.63 1.09
C ASP A 110 -1.42 20.18 1.65
N PRO A 111 -1.35 18.97 2.27
CA PRO A 111 -0.09 18.38 2.72
C PRO A 111 0.81 17.96 1.56
N LYS A 112 2.09 18.33 1.62
CA LYS A 112 3.06 18.13 0.53
C LYS A 112 3.98 16.94 0.82
N LEU A 113 3.99 15.94 -0.06
CA LEU A 113 4.99 14.86 -0.01
C LEU A 113 6.38 15.40 -0.32
N CYS A 114 7.25 15.39 0.68
CA CYS A 114 8.66 15.72 0.52
C CYS A 114 9.47 14.52 0.02
N ARG A 115 9.18 13.32 0.54
CA ARG A 115 9.98 12.13 0.22
C ARG A 115 9.19 10.84 0.44
N LEU A 116 9.43 9.85 -0.42
CA LEU A 116 8.99 8.46 -0.25
C LEU A 116 10.23 7.57 -0.11
N ARG A 117 10.21 6.65 0.87
CA ARG A 117 11.27 5.67 1.10
C ARG A 117 10.66 4.30 1.34
N ASN A 118 11.22 3.27 0.71
CA ASN A 118 10.99 1.88 1.10
C ASN A 118 12.10 1.49 2.08
N LEU A 119 11.75 1.15 3.32
CA LEU A 119 12.71 0.83 4.38
C LEU A 119 13.20 -0.62 4.31
N ASN A 120 12.55 -1.48 3.53
CA ASN A 120 12.92 -2.88 3.38
C ASN A 120 13.89 -3.12 2.22
N SER A 121 14.05 -2.15 1.30
CA SER A 121 14.95 -2.28 0.17
C SER A 121 16.33 -1.76 0.52
N ASN A 122 17.34 -2.65 0.58
CA ASN A 122 18.75 -2.26 0.64
C ASN A 122 19.22 -1.55 -0.63
N THR A 123 18.46 -1.67 -1.71
CA THR A 123 18.62 -0.78 -2.85
C THR A 123 18.18 0.60 -2.41
N ARG A 124 19.14 1.52 -2.32
CA ARG A 124 18.87 2.97 -2.37
C ARG A 124 18.08 3.20 -3.66
N THR A 125 16.75 3.10 -3.61
CA THR A 125 15.90 3.79 -4.59
C THR A 125 16.42 5.21 -4.57
N GLY A 126 17.02 5.62 -5.69
CA GLY A 126 17.77 6.85 -5.78
C GLY A 126 16.98 8.00 -5.17
N ASN A 127 17.67 9.06 -4.74
CA ASN A 127 17.02 10.31 -4.40
C ASN A 127 16.36 10.92 -5.64
N SER A 128 15.40 10.23 -6.26
CA SER A 128 14.39 10.84 -7.10
C SER A 128 13.66 11.77 -6.16
N ARG A 129 14.14 13.02 -6.13
CA ARG A 129 13.35 14.16 -5.71
C ARG A 129 11.99 13.93 -6.35
N PRO A 130 10.90 13.78 -5.58
CA PRO A 130 9.59 13.78 -6.19
C PRO A 130 9.54 15.05 -7.03
N THR A 131 9.48 14.89 -8.35
CA THR A 131 9.32 16.00 -9.28
C THR A 131 8.13 16.79 -8.76
N SER A 132 8.32 18.09 -8.52
CA SER A 132 7.43 19.01 -7.80
C SER A 132 5.99 18.94 -8.32
N GLY A 133 5.25 17.93 -7.88
CA GLY A 133 4.13 17.42 -8.66
C GLY A 133 3.14 16.75 -7.73
N ASN A 134 2.27 17.60 -7.18
CA ASN A 134 1.05 17.34 -6.46
C ASN A 134 1.16 16.67 -5.09
N ALA A 135 0.82 17.46 -4.06
CA ALA A 135 0.31 17.02 -2.75
C ALA A 135 -0.69 15.84 -2.84
N ASN A 136 -1.46 15.78 -3.93
CA ASN A 136 -2.38 14.67 -4.19
C ASN A 136 -1.70 13.31 -4.28
N LYS A 137 -0.42 13.19 -4.67
CA LYS A 137 0.21 11.86 -4.80
C LYS A 137 0.37 11.15 -3.47
N SER A 138 0.75 11.86 -2.40
CA SER A 138 0.82 11.29 -1.05
C SER A 138 -0.52 10.79 -0.57
N LEU A 139 -1.56 11.64 -0.68
CA LEU A 139 -2.92 11.30 -0.27
C LEU A 139 -3.44 10.13 -1.11
N THR A 140 -3.26 10.19 -2.43
CA THR A 140 -3.61 9.09 -3.34
C THR A 140 -2.92 7.80 -2.95
N LEU A 141 -1.65 7.81 -2.56
CA LEU A 141 -0.93 6.62 -2.11
C LEU A 141 -1.46 6.09 -0.77
N LEU A 142 -1.78 6.98 0.18
CA LEU A 142 -2.33 6.60 1.48
C LEU A 142 -3.76 6.06 1.36
N HIS A 143 -4.57 6.59 0.45
CA HIS A 143 -5.91 6.07 0.13
C HIS A 143 -5.89 4.65 -0.42
N ARG A 144 -4.74 4.17 -0.92
CA ARG A 144 -4.59 2.77 -1.36
C ARG A 144 -4.59 1.80 -0.19
N PHE A 145 -4.54 2.28 1.05
CA PHE A 145 -4.41 1.44 2.22
C PHE A 145 -5.61 1.58 3.16
N LYS A 146 -6.05 0.45 3.69
CA LYS A 146 -6.97 0.35 4.81
C LYS A 146 -6.18 -0.07 6.05
N PHE A 147 -6.13 0.77 7.08
CA PHE A 147 -5.24 0.55 8.23
C PHE A 147 -5.95 -0.12 9.41
N ARG A 148 -5.42 -1.25 9.90
CA ARG A 148 -5.96 -1.88 11.12
C ARG A 148 -5.70 -1.06 12.39
N SER A 149 -4.59 -0.32 12.41
CA SER A 149 -4.23 0.52 13.54
C SER A 149 -3.55 1.80 13.08
N CYS A 150 -3.82 2.90 13.77
CA CYS A 150 -3.11 4.16 13.60
C CYS A 150 -2.51 4.59 14.94
N VAL A 151 -1.21 4.92 14.94
CA VAL A 151 -0.47 5.28 16.15
C VAL A 151 0.24 6.60 15.97
N PHE A 152 0.00 7.50 16.91
CA PHE A 152 0.63 8.82 16.93
C PHE A 152 1.77 8.85 17.93
N ARG A 153 2.93 9.32 17.48
CA ARG A 153 4.15 9.42 18.28
C ARG A 153 4.68 10.85 18.25
N ASN A 154 5.01 11.38 19.42
CA ASN A 154 5.66 12.69 19.56
C ASN A 154 4.90 13.81 18.82
N ILE A 155 3.56 13.78 18.83
CA ILE A 155 2.76 14.78 18.14
C ILE A 155 2.38 15.93 19.08
N ILE A 156 2.37 17.14 18.54
CA ILE A 156 1.72 18.30 19.13
C ILE A 156 0.33 18.39 18.50
N ILE A 157 -0.70 18.26 19.33
CA ILE A 157 -2.09 18.35 18.86
C ILE A 157 -2.47 19.83 18.84
N ASN A 158 -2.57 20.40 17.64
CA ASN A 158 -3.12 21.73 17.37
C ASN A 158 -4.11 21.63 16.20
N ASP A 159 -4.79 22.73 15.88
CA ASP A 159 -5.80 22.75 14.81
C ASP A 159 -5.25 22.30 13.46
N ASN A 160 -4.02 22.71 13.12
CA ASN A 160 -3.34 22.27 11.91
C ASN A 160 -3.13 20.75 11.89
N MET A 161 -2.77 20.14 13.02
CA MET A 161 -2.61 18.68 13.11
C MET A 161 -3.95 17.96 13.02
N LEU A 162 -5.00 18.49 13.63
CA LEU A 162 -6.35 17.93 13.51
C LEU A 162 -6.84 18.00 12.06
N GLU A 163 -6.62 19.12 11.38
CA GLU A 163 -6.97 19.29 9.96
C GLU A 163 -6.13 18.37 9.07
N PHE A 164 -4.84 18.19 9.38
CA PHE A 164 -3.97 17.23 8.70
C PHE A 164 -4.49 15.79 8.87
N ILE A 165 -4.82 15.40 10.10
CA ILE A 165 -5.41 14.10 10.41
C ILE A 165 -6.71 13.91 9.63
N ASP A 166 -7.59 14.91 9.63
CA ASP A 166 -8.84 14.83 8.89
C ASP A 166 -8.56 14.66 7.39
N LYS A 167 -7.67 15.45 6.78
CA LYS A 167 -7.35 15.31 5.35
C LYS A 167 -6.71 13.97 4.98
N VAL A 168 -5.82 13.46 5.84
CA VAL A 168 -5.01 12.27 5.53
C VAL A 168 -5.69 10.97 5.96
N ILE A 169 -6.41 10.99 7.08
CA ILE A 169 -6.93 9.80 7.76
C ILE A 169 -8.44 9.65 7.62
N SER A 170 -9.23 10.72 7.44
CA SER A 170 -10.71 10.60 7.32
C SER A 170 -11.18 9.71 6.18
N THR A 171 -10.28 9.44 5.23
CA THR A 171 -10.48 8.59 4.07
C THR A 171 -10.03 7.15 4.25
N SER A 172 -9.38 6.82 5.36
CA SER A 172 -8.84 5.50 5.66
C SER A 172 -9.54 4.91 6.88
N PHE A 173 -10.16 3.74 6.74
CA PHE A 173 -10.82 3.08 7.87
C PHE A 173 -9.76 2.65 8.87
N VAL A 174 -9.74 3.31 10.03
CA VAL A 174 -8.88 2.97 11.18
C VAL A 174 -9.72 2.27 12.22
N THR A 175 -9.42 1.00 12.53
CA THR A 175 -10.17 0.23 13.54
C THR A 175 -9.70 0.48 14.97
N SER A 176 -8.51 1.04 15.18
CA SER A 176 -7.97 1.34 16.51
C SER A 176 -7.00 2.52 16.50
N PHE A 177 -7.04 3.33 17.56
CA PHE A 177 -6.25 4.55 17.71
C PHE A 177 -5.45 4.53 19.03
N ALA A 178 -4.19 4.95 18.98
CA ALA A 178 -3.37 5.12 20.19
C ALA A 178 -2.43 6.34 20.07
N ILE A 179 -2.34 7.13 21.15
CA ILE A 179 -1.33 8.17 21.33
C ILE A 179 -0.29 7.62 22.31
N VAL A 180 0.94 7.43 21.85
CA VAL A 180 2.01 6.86 22.68
C VAL A 180 2.75 7.96 23.46
N ARG A 181 2.87 9.16 22.87
CA ARG A 181 3.37 10.38 23.51
C ARG A 181 2.77 11.59 22.78
N GLY A 182 1.99 12.40 23.48
CA GLY A 182 1.42 13.63 22.94
C GLY A 182 1.72 14.79 23.89
N PHE A 183 2.09 15.93 23.32
CA PHE A 183 2.09 17.18 24.05
C PHE A 183 0.83 17.93 23.65
N TYR A 184 -0.01 18.23 24.63
CA TYR A 184 -1.19 19.06 24.42
C TYR A 184 -0.77 20.51 24.62
N ASP A 185 -0.78 21.31 23.55
CA ASP A 185 -0.68 22.75 23.69
C ASP A 185 -2.08 23.28 24.02
N VAL A 186 -2.49 23.09 25.27
CA VAL A 186 -3.78 23.62 25.74
C VAL A 186 -3.58 25.09 26.06
N GLN A 187 -3.46 25.92 25.03
CA GLN A 187 -3.89 27.32 25.14
C GLN A 187 -5.43 27.30 25.12
N LEU A 188 -6.03 26.84 26.23
CA LEU A 188 -7.40 27.20 26.58
C LEU A 188 -7.36 28.70 26.83
N GLU A 189 -7.48 29.50 25.76
CA GLU A 189 -8.04 30.83 25.92
C GLU A 189 -9.41 30.63 26.56
N GLN A 190 -9.47 30.86 27.88
CA GLN A 190 -10.70 31.18 28.56
C GLN A 190 -11.26 32.42 27.88
N ARG A 191 -12.08 32.21 26.84
CA ARG A 191 -13.03 33.19 26.37
C ARG A 191 -14.15 33.29 27.41
N GLU A 192 -13.83 33.87 28.56
CA GLU A 192 -14.83 34.49 29.42
C GLU A 192 -15.20 35.84 28.79
N ARG A 193 -16.39 35.86 28.17
CA ARG A 193 -17.23 37.02 27.81
C ARG A 193 -16.67 38.08 26.86
#